data_AF-A0A813XYH6-F1
#
_entry.id   AF-A0A813XYH6-F1
#
_cell.length_a   1.000
_cell.length_b   1.000
_cell.length_c   1.000
_cell.angle_alpha   90.00
_cell.angle_beta   90.00
_cell.angle_gamma   90.00
#
_symmetry.space_group_name_H-M   'P 1'
#
loop_
_entity.id
_entity.type
_entity.pdbx_description
1 polymer ?
#
loop_
_entity_poly.entity_id
_entity_poly.type
_entity_poly.pdbx_seq_one_letter_code
_entity_poly.pdbx_strand_id
1 'polypeptide(L)'
;MFLFIILFILINQVKSCPLTDNYLSRCHCGILTNGESYIKCDEKTLNEIPLFKRSFPYDELILTNNNIKNLTRSSFDNIKTIRRINLENNSISFIDNELLRLLGNYLEELILTGDNKINSLEFLTRYPLKNLRIIKLNKFNLSQINLENIFINMTKLEILSLRSCQLKQIPNLLNIYQLDLENNQISNKIYLSTSYIHLNLAKNFISSIILINNSQLITLNLTKNNLNEFLINSQTNKNLEDLNLSSNYLISFNFSLLNDNIININLNYNYLLKLNLNDIPKNLLKLSLNNNYIKQIDIVNTSLSLLYLDLSYNQIKTIEKNFLFQKLNYLNLQYNPLDCNCHLEWLKNLILYQNKKINTTTWTCLKNNSSISFLSSDFQCSIITNPKIQNFNISYVQISFQYGLFIQWSIIDNDNLIEYIQISISEPFYLSPKLLSNQTEIFLTNHIQSNKQYHICLILSYKYTRDKHCRVYLTDKLIILMSNEIKFEKNNSYDINLFIMLIGSCIGGLITFILILICFYLCISINKYNLKKTNEKNLSYYSKNSNLHYPIYHTHSIICPYHHENTSNSTDSSQMDRSLSTTNLKHIYQTIDDHDYSSLRQENQLFDLWNQSLKQKR
;
A
#
# COMPACT_ATOMS: atom_id res chain seq x y z
N MET A 1 -60.19 -0.92 -2.27
CA MET A 1 -60.28 -1.60 -0.96
C MET A 1 -59.53 -2.93 -0.92
N PHE A 2 -59.89 -3.94 -1.73
CA PHE A 2 -59.26 -5.28 -1.69
C PHE A 2 -57.73 -5.27 -1.76
N LEU A 3 -57.12 -4.49 -2.68
CA LEU A 3 -55.67 -4.37 -2.77
C LEU A 3 -55.03 -3.81 -1.48
N PHE A 4 -55.71 -2.88 -0.81
CA PHE A 4 -55.29 -2.31 0.48
C PHE A 4 -55.43 -3.30 1.63
N ILE A 5 -56.47 -4.16 1.61
CA ILE A 5 -56.65 -5.24 2.58
C ILE A 5 -55.57 -6.32 2.39
N ILE A 6 -55.27 -6.70 1.14
CA ILE A 6 -54.16 -7.61 0.83
C ILE A 6 -52.83 -6.99 1.28
N LEU A 7 -52.59 -5.71 1.00
CA LEU A 7 -51.40 -4.99 1.46
C LEU A 7 -51.30 -4.93 2.99
N PHE A 8 -52.41 -4.69 3.69
CA PHE A 8 -52.45 -4.62 5.17
C PHE A 8 -52.30 -6.00 5.82
N ILE A 9 -52.87 -7.06 5.22
CA ILE A 9 -52.66 -8.45 5.62
C ILE A 9 -51.20 -8.85 5.39
N LEU A 10 -50.61 -8.53 4.24
CA LEU A 10 -49.19 -8.76 3.98
C LEU A 10 -48.31 -7.99 4.98
N ILE A 11 -48.56 -6.70 5.21
CA ILE A 11 -47.81 -5.88 6.19
C ILE A 11 -47.92 -6.48 7.61
N ASN A 12 -49.08 -6.98 8.03
CA ASN A 12 -49.25 -7.58 9.36
C ASN A 12 -48.68 -9.01 9.45
N GLN A 13 -48.70 -9.78 8.35
CA GLN A 13 -47.99 -11.07 8.27
C GLN A 13 -46.47 -10.88 8.27
N VAL A 14 -45.94 -9.83 7.63
CA VAL A 14 -44.52 -9.45 7.61
C VAL A 14 -44.05 -8.87 8.95
N LYS A 15 -44.95 -8.34 9.79
CA LYS A 15 -44.64 -7.81 11.14
C LYS A 15 -44.55 -8.85 12.26
N SER A 16 -44.83 -10.12 12.00
CA SER A 16 -44.74 -11.19 13.01
C SER A 16 -43.51 -12.09 12.77
N CYS A 17 -42.52 -11.98 13.65
CA CYS A 17 -41.38 -12.91 13.68
C CYS A 17 -41.91 -14.37 13.82
N PRO A 18 -41.38 -15.38 13.11
CA PRO A 18 -42.03 -16.68 12.95
C PRO A 18 -41.87 -17.58 14.19
N LEU A 19 -41.38 -17.04 15.31
CA LEU A 19 -40.99 -17.76 16.51
C LEU A 19 -42.18 -18.02 17.45
N THR A 20 -42.03 -18.96 18.38
CA THR A 20 -42.95 -19.10 19.52
C THR A 20 -42.76 -17.96 20.51
N ASP A 21 -43.80 -17.63 21.27
CA ASP A 21 -43.86 -16.40 22.08
C ASP A 21 -42.75 -16.30 23.13
N ASN A 22 -42.31 -17.46 23.65
CA ASN A 22 -41.16 -17.59 24.54
C ASN A 22 -39.86 -16.97 23.99
N TYR A 23 -39.66 -17.00 22.67
CA TYR A 23 -38.46 -16.45 22.01
C TYR A 23 -38.65 -15.02 21.46
N LEU A 24 -39.88 -14.52 21.31
CA LEU A 24 -40.14 -13.13 20.89
C LEU A 24 -39.57 -12.09 21.88
N SER A 25 -39.27 -12.50 23.11
CA SER A 25 -38.63 -11.67 24.14
C SER A 25 -37.09 -11.63 24.07
N ARG A 26 -36.47 -12.43 23.18
CA ARG A 26 -35.01 -12.63 23.07
C ARG A 26 -34.50 -12.61 21.62
N CYS A 27 -35.40 -12.36 20.68
CA CYS A 27 -35.16 -12.48 19.26
C CYS A 27 -35.99 -11.44 18.50
N HIS A 28 -35.37 -10.88 17.47
CA HIS A 28 -35.94 -9.85 16.62
C HIS A 28 -35.87 -10.32 15.17
N CYS A 29 -36.96 -10.09 14.43
CA CYS A 29 -36.99 -10.27 13.00
C CYS A 29 -37.05 -8.91 12.31
N GLY A 30 -36.38 -8.78 11.18
CA GLY A 30 -36.40 -7.55 10.41
C GLY A 30 -36.09 -7.79 8.94
N ILE A 31 -36.01 -6.68 8.21
CA ILE A 31 -35.60 -6.62 6.81
C ILE A 31 -34.47 -5.59 6.73
N LEU A 32 -33.38 -5.94 6.04
CA LEU A 32 -32.22 -5.08 5.80
C LEU A 32 -32.51 -4.09 4.65
N THR A 33 -31.67 -3.07 4.51
CA THR A 33 -31.84 -2.02 3.48
C THR A 33 -31.70 -2.53 2.03
N ASN A 34 -31.13 -3.73 1.84
CA ASN A 34 -31.07 -4.43 0.55
C ASN A 34 -32.32 -5.31 0.27
N GLY A 35 -33.29 -5.36 1.19
CA GLY A 35 -34.49 -6.17 1.09
C GLY A 35 -34.40 -7.58 1.67
N GLU A 36 -33.22 -8.01 2.17
CA GLU A 36 -33.05 -9.34 2.75
C GLU A 36 -33.67 -9.44 4.15
N SER A 37 -34.27 -10.59 4.42
CA SER A 37 -35.03 -10.88 5.64
C SER A 37 -34.19 -11.66 6.66
N TYR A 38 -34.15 -11.19 7.92
CA TYR A 38 -33.32 -11.79 8.95
C TYR A 38 -34.06 -12.10 10.25
N ILE A 39 -33.55 -13.09 10.97
CA ILE A 39 -33.87 -13.41 12.36
C ILE A 39 -32.57 -13.29 13.16
N LYS A 40 -32.53 -12.43 14.17
CA LYS A 40 -31.39 -12.31 15.11
C LYS A 40 -31.85 -12.50 16.53
N CYS A 41 -31.12 -13.30 17.32
CA CYS A 41 -31.36 -13.45 18.75
C CYS A 41 -30.25 -12.82 19.61
N ASP A 42 -30.62 -12.48 20.83
CA ASP A 42 -29.76 -11.83 21.82
C ASP A 42 -28.68 -12.78 22.35
N GLU A 43 -27.50 -12.25 22.64
CA GLU A 43 -26.35 -13.04 23.09
C GLU A 43 -26.58 -13.65 24.47
N LYS A 44 -26.11 -14.89 24.67
CA LYS A 44 -26.15 -15.64 25.94
C LYS A 44 -27.56 -15.93 26.47
N THR A 45 -28.61 -15.76 25.66
CA THR A 45 -30.02 -15.95 26.04
C THR A 45 -30.62 -17.31 25.66
N LEU A 46 -29.93 -18.07 24.79
CA LEU A 46 -30.38 -19.34 24.20
C LEU A 46 -29.41 -20.49 24.51
N ASN A 47 -29.97 -21.67 24.77
CA ASN A 47 -29.25 -22.95 24.91
C ASN A 47 -29.62 -23.96 23.81
N GLU A 48 -30.60 -23.64 22.97
CA GLU A 48 -31.13 -24.45 21.87
C GLU A 48 -31.58 -23.54 20.71
N ILE A 49 -31.83 -24.13 19.54
CA ILE A 49 -32.37 -23.41 18.37
C ILE A 49 -33.82 -22.97 18.68
N PRO A 50 -34.19 -21.70 18.47
CA PRO A 50 -35.50 -21.19 18.86
C PRO A 50 -36.61 -21.82 18.02
N LEU A 51 -37.74 -22.15 18.66
CA LEU A 51 -38.86 -22.83 18.01
C LEU A 51 -39.65 -21.89 17.10
N PHE A 52 -39.93 -22.36 15.88
CA PHE A 52 -40.67 -21.64 14.85
C PHE A 52 -42.13 -22.11 14.78
N LYS A 53 -43.10 -21.19 14.94
CA LYS A 53 -44.55 -21.43 14.80
C LYS A 53 -45.00 -21.75 13.36
N ARG A 54 -44.26 -21.25 12.35
CA ARG A 54 -44.65 -21.35 10.93
C ARG A 54 -43.42 -21.42 10.03
N SER A 55 -43.54 -22.16 8.93
CA SER A 55 -42.56 -22.08 7.84
C SER A 55 -42.71 -20.73 7.14
N PHE A 56 -41.62 -19.96 7.05
CA PHE A 56 -41.62 -18.63 6.45
C PHE A 56 -40.27 -18.40 5.75
N PRO A 57 -40.23 -17.76 4.57
CA PRO A 57 -38.96 -17.42 3.94
C PRO A 57 -38.24 -16.37 4.76
N TYR A 58 -37.05 -16.74 5.23
CA TYR A 58 -36.03 -15.85 5.77
C TYR A 58 -34.74 -16.11 5.01
N ASP A 59 -33.91 -15.09 4.82
CA ASP A 59 -32.60 -15.21 4.17
C ASP A 59 -31.52 -15.55 5.19
N GLU A 60 -31.55 -14.96 6.39
CA GLU A 60 -30.48 -15.08 7.39
C GLU A 60 -30.96 -15.37 8.83
N LEU A 61 -30.26 -16.28 9.51
CA LEU A 61 -30.46 -16.65 10.92
C LEU A 61 -29.17 -16.40 11.74
N ILE A 62 -29.23 -15.45 12.66
CA ILE A 62 -28.10 -14.99 13.49
C ILE A 62 -28.34 -15.40 14.95
N LEU A 63 -27.63 -16.43 15.40
CA LEU A 63 -27.69 -16.98 16.76
C LEU A 63 -26.32 -16.91 17.46
N THR A 64 -25.48 -15.97 17.05
CA THR A 64 -24.12 -15.75 17.56
C THR A 64 -24.04 -15.60 19.08
N ASN A 65 -22.91 -15.99 19.67
CA ASN A 65 -22.58 -15.73 21.09
C ASN A 65 -23.63 -16.29 22.09
N ASN A 66 -24.26 -17.42 21.76
CA ASN A 66 -25.20 -18.16 22.62
C ASN A 66 -24.59 -19.49 23.09
N ASN A 67 -25.36 -20.38 23.72
CA ASN A 67 -24.87 -21.64 24.30
C ASN A 67 -25.45 -22.89 23.61
N ILE A 68 -25.71 -22.83 22.29
CA ILE A 68 -26.44 -23.87 21.56
C ILE A 68 -25.54 -25.09 21.29
N LYS A 69 -25.71 -26.15 22.08
CA LYS A 69 -24.84 -27.34 22.08
C LYS A 69 -25.20 -28.42 21.06
N ASN A 70 -26.47 -28.55 20.72
CA ASN A 70 -26.98 -29.68 19.93
C ASN A 70 -27.72 -29.16 18.70
N LEU A 71 -27.31 -29.60 17.50
CA LEU A 71 -28.04 -29.39 16.26
C LEU A 71 -28.64 -30.73 15.81
N THR A 72 -29.92 -30.90 16.06
CA THR A 72 -30.71 -32.11 15.71
C THR A 72 -31.26 -32.03 14.29
N ARG A 73 -31.61 -33.16 13.66
CA ARG A 73 -32.27 -33.20 12.34
C ARG A 73 -33.42 -32.20 12.19
N SER A 74 -34.23 -32.00 13.23
CA SER A 74 -35.41 -31.11 13.19
C SER A 74 -35.11 -29.63 13.48
N SER A 75 -33.88 -29.28 13.82
CA SER A 75 -33.50 -27.92 14.22
C SER A 75 -33.83 -26.85 13.17
N PHE A 76 -33.79 -27.20 11.88
CA PHE A 76 -34.08 -26.28 10.78
C PHE A 76 -35.34 -26.63 9.97
N ASP A 77 -36.17 -27.58 10.44
CA ASP A 77 -37.31 -28.11 9.68
C ASP A 77 -38.35 -27.02 9.29
N ASN A 78 -38.42 -25.91 10.02
CA ASN A 78 -39.35 -24.80 9.77
C ASN A 78 -38.73 -23.56 9.09
N ILE A 79 -37.46 -23.62 8.66
CA ILE A 79 -36.77 -22.51 7.95
C ILE A 79 -36.14 -22.99 6.63
N LYS A 80 -36.92 -23.76 5.86
CA LYS A 80 -36.45 -24.58 4.72
C LYS A 80 -35.76 -23.81 3.57
N THR A 81 -35.93 -22.48 3.50
CA THR A 81 -35.33 -21.62 2.47
C THR A 81 -34.22 -20.71 2.99
N ILE A 82 -33.73 -20.92 4.22
CA ILE A 82 -32.68 -20.10 4.82
C ILE A 82 -31.39 -20.18 3.99
N ARG A 83 -30.82 -19.02 3.66
CA ARG A 83 -29.57 -18.92 2.89
C ARG A 83 -28.34 -18.90 3.79
N ARG A 84 -28.43 -18.19 4.92
CA ARG A 84 -27.28 -17.94 5.80
C ARG A 84 -27.62 -18.35 7.23
N ILE A 85 -26.81 -19.23 7.81
CA ILE A 85 -26.92 -19.66 9.21
C ILE A 85 -25.63 -19.29 9.95
N ASN A 86 -25.74 -18.45 10.96
CA ASN A 86 -24.63 -18.05 11.82
C ASN A 86 -24.85 -18.49 13.28
N LEU A 87 -24.10 -19.52 13.67
CA LEU A 87 -24.01 -20.09 15.03
C LEU A 87 -22.60 -19.90 15.63
N GLU A 88 -21.89 -18.83 15.26
CA GLU A 88 -20.56 -18.55 15.82
C GLU A 88 -20.58 -18.46 17.36
N ASN A 89 -19.52 -18.98 17.99
CA ASN A 89 -19.31 -19.04 19.44
C ASN A 89 -20.33 -19.86 20.27
N ASN A 90 -21.13 -20.74 19.66
CA ASN A 90 -22.13 -21.53 20.40
C ASN A 90 -21.61 -22.78 21.15
N SER A 91 -20.37 -23.22 20.90
CA SER A 91 -19.78 -24.42 21.51
C SER A 91 -20.60 -25.70 21.28
N ILE A 92 -20.94 -25.94 20.02
CA ILE A 92 -21.71 -27.09 19.56
C ILE A 92 -20.92 -28.38 19.86
N SER A 93 -21.56 -29.35 20.52
CA SER A 93 -20.99 -30.66 20.86
C SER A 93 -21.63 -31.82 20.08
N PHE A 94 -22.80 -31.61 19.45
CA PHE A 94 -23.47 -32.61 18.62
C PHE A 94 -24.09 -32.00 17.37
N ILE A 95 -23.92 -32.68 16.23
CA ILE A 95 -24.52 -32.34 14.94
C ILE A 95 -25.09 -33.64 14.33
N ASP A 96 -26.35 -33.59 13.93
CA ASP A 96 -27.07 -34.66 13.24
C ASP A 96 -26.72 -34.70 11.75
N ASN A 97 -26.50 -35.90 11.20
CA ASN A 97 -26.15 -36.10 9.79
C ASN A 97 -27.29 -35.70 8.82
N GLU A 98 -28.55 -35.63 9.26
CA GLU A 98 -29.68 -35.15 8.46
C GLU A 98 -30.01 -33.65 8.66
N LEU A 99 -29.23 -32.90 9.45
CA LEU A 99 -29.48 -31.49 9.79
C LEU A 99 -29.76 -30.58 8.57
N LEU A 100 -29.00 -30.75 7.48
CA LEU A 100 -29.08 -29.88 6.29
C LEU A 100 -30.00 -30.42 5.18
N ARG A 101 -30.74 -31.52 5.45
CA ARG A 101 -31.54 -32.27 4.46
C ARG A 101 -32.53 -31.43 3.66
N LEU A 102 -33.13 -30.42 4.29
CA LEU A 102 -34.12 -29.54 3.64
C LEU A 102 -33.49 -28.28 3.01
N LEU A 103 -32.19 -28.03 3.24
CA LEU A 103 -31.55 -26.74 2.94
C LEU A 103 -30.63 -26.76 1.71
N GLY A 104 -30.29 -27.93 1.15
CA GLY A 104 -29.26 -28.06 0.11
C GLY A 104 -29.50 -27.28 -1.21
N ASN A 105 -30.73 -26.85 -1.48
CA ASN A 105 -31.07 -25.98 -2.61
C ASN A 105 -31.02 -24.47 -2.29
N TYR A 106 -30.88 -24.07 -1.02
CA TYR A 106 -31.00 -22.67 -0.57
C TYR A 106 -29.81 -22.16 0.23
N LEU A 107 -29.10 -23.03 0.96
CA LEU A 107 -27.99 -22.63 1.82
C LEU A 107 -26.79 -22.12 1.00
N GLU A 108 -26.39 -20.88 1.28
CA GLU A 108 -25.29 -20.12 0.66
C GLU A 108 -24.13 -19.87 1.66
N GLU A 109 -24.43 -19.74 2.96
CA GLU A 109 -23.43 -19.59 4.02
C GLU A 109 -23.76 -20.39 5.29
N LEU A 110 -22.74 -21.06 5.85
CA LEU A 110 -22.84 -21.78 7.12
C LEU A 110 -21.64 -21.48 8.04
N ILE A 111 -21.90 -20.85 9.19
CA ILE A 111 -20.92 -20.56 10.24
C ILE A 111 -21.27 -21.35 11.50
N LEU A 112 -20.38 -22.23 11.94
CA LEU A 112 -20.51 -23.06 13.13
C LEU A 112 -19.28 -22.92 14.05
N THR A 113 -19.48 -23.06 15.37
CA THR A 113 -18.36 -23.18 16.33
C THR A 113 -18.58 -24.37 17.25
N GLY A 114 -17.71 -25.39 17.12
CA GLY A 114 -17.74 -26.62 17.89
C GLY A 114 -17.08 -26.53 19.26
N ASP A 115 -17.02 -27.68 19.95
CA ASP A 115 -16.43 -27.88 21.27
C ASP A 115 -15.03 -28.53 21.24
N ASN A 116 -14.41 -28.64 20.07
CA ASN A 116 -13.20 -29.43 19.75
C ASN A 116 -13.37 -30.97 19.76
N LYS A 117 -14.57 -31.52 19.94
CA LYS A 117 -14.82 -32.97 19.88
C LYS A 117 -15.45 -33.45 18.57
N ILE A 118 -16.23 -32.59 17.90
CA ILE A 118 -16.86 -32.94 16.62
C ILE A 118 -15.77 -33.28 15.58
N ASN A 119 -15.74 -34.54 15.16
CA ASN A 119 -14.72 -35.14 14.29
C ASN A 119 -15.31 -35.77 13.02
N SER A 120 -16.54 -35.38 12.64
CA SER A 120 -17.20 -35.75 11.40
C SER A 120 -17.81 -34.54 10.72
N LEU A 121 -17.84 -34.57 9.38
CA LEU A 121 -18.50 -33.58 8.52
C LEU A 121 -19.57 -34.22 7.62
N GLU A 122 -20.08 -35.42 7.95
CA GLU A 122 -21.08 -36.13 7.12
C GLU A 122 -22.35 -35.30 6.87
N PHE A 123 -22.75 -34.45 7.83
CA PHE A 123 -23.87 -33.50 7.66
C PHE A 123 -23.71 -32.53 6.47
N LEU A 124 -22.47 -32.33 5.96
CA LEU A 124 -22.18 -31.54 4.77
C LEU A 124 -22.23 -32.35 3.45
N THR A 125 -22.02 -33.67 3.51
CA THR A 125 -21.91 -34.54 2.33
C THR A 125 -23.15 -35.41 2.09
N ARG A 126 -23.99 -35.60 3.12
CA ARG A 126 -25.22 -36.42 3.07
C ARG A 126 -26.22 -35.94 2.02
N TYR A 127 -26.24 -34.65 1.72
CA TYR A 127 -27.13 -34.01 0.74
C TYR A 127 -26.38 -32.96 -0.08
N PRO A 128 -26.70 -32.77 -1.37
CA PRO A 128 -25.95 -31.86 -2.24
C PRO A 128 -26.25 -30.39 -1.91
N LEU A 129 -25.26 -29.69 -1.33
CA LEU A 129 -25.34 -28.27 -0.94
C LEU A 129 -24.97 -27.36 -2.13
N LYS A 130 -25.82 -27.32 -3.16
CA LYS A 130 -25.52 -26.79 -4.51
C LYS A 130 -25.27 -25.29 -4.61
N ASN A 131 -25.66 -24.53 -3.58
CA ASN A 131 -25.54 -23.07 -3.54
C ASN A 131 -24.55 -22.56 -2.49
N LEU A 132 -23.89 -23.46 -1.76
CA LEU A 132 -23.02 -23.12 -0.63
C LEU A 132 -21.70 -22.47 -1.14
N ARG A 133 -21.49 -21.20 -0.76
CA ARG A 133 -20.35 -20.37 -1.15
C ARG A 133 -19.38 -20.09 0.00
N ILE A 134 -19.88 -20.10 1.24
CA ILE A 134 -19.10 -19.78 2.43
C ILE A 134 -19.30 -20.85 3.51
N ILE A 135 -18.21 -21.43 4.00
CA ILE A 135 -18.21 -22.35 5.15
C ILE A 135 -17.19 -21.85 6.18
N LYS A 136 -17.63 -21.69 7.43
CA LYS A 136 -16.75 -21.36 8.55
C LYS A 136 -16.97 -22.35 9.69
N LEU A 137 -15.99 -23.22 9.93
CA LEU A 137 -16.02 -24.25 10.97
C LEU A 137 -14.90 -23.95 11.97
N ASN A 138 -15.27 -23.35 13.11
CA ASN A 138 -14.33 -23.05 14.18
C ASN A 138 -14.34 -24.19 15.22
N LYS A 139 -13.18 -24.64 15.73
CA LYS A 139 -13.07 -25.63 16.84
C LYS A 139 -13.72 -27.00 16.55
N PHE A 140 -13.42 -27.59 15.39
CA PHE A 140 -13.76 -28.99 15.08
C PHE A 140 -12.47 -29.85 15.12
N ASN A 141 -12.52 -31.12 15.51
CA ASN A 141 -11.35 -32.00 15.38
C ASN A 141 -11.27 -32.57 13.97
N LEU A 142 -10.71 -31.80 13.03
CA LEU A 142 -10.59 -32.18 11.62
C LEU A 142 -9.26 -32.90 11.32
N SER A 143 -8.45 -33.20 12.35
CA SER A 143 -7.06 -33.68 12.22
C SER A 143 -6.87 -35.02 11.48
N GLN A 144 -7.96 -35.78 11.27
CA GLN A 144 -7.99 -37.07 10.56
C GLN A 144 -8.93 -37.07 9.35
N ILE A 145 -9.57 -35.94 9.00
CA ILE A 145 -10.57 -35.89 7.92
C ILE A 145 -9.90 -35.54 6.60
N ASN A 146 -10.15 -36.34 5.56
CA ASN A 146 -9.82 -35.96 4.18
C ASN A 146 -10.78 -34.85 3.71
N LEU A 147 -10.36 -33.60 3.89
CA LEU A 147 -11.13 -32.40 3.53
C LEU A 147 -11.37 -32.29 2.02
N GLU A 148 -10.44 -32.78 1.19
CA GLU A 148 -10.54 -32.74 -0.27
C GLU A 148 -11.75 -33.56 -0.74
N ASN A 149 -11.93 -34.77 -0.20
CA ASN A 149 -13.11 -35.61 -0.45
C ASN A 149 -14.43 -35.00 0.07
N ILE A 150 -14.39 -34.17 1.12
CA ILE A 150 -15.59 -33.49 1.65
C ILE A 150 -16.03 -32.35 0.72
N PHE A 151 -15.08 -31.54 0.24
CA PHE A 151 -15.39 -30.29 -0.46
C PHE A 151 -15.39 -30.39 -2.00
N ILE A 152 -14.84 -31.47 -2.60
CA ILE A 152 -14.75 -31.66 -4.06
C ILE A 152 -16.05 -31.42 -4.85
N ASN A 153 -17.20 -31.77 -4.26
CA ASN A 153 -18.52 -31.63 -4.90
C ASN A 153 -19.19 -30.25 -4.67
N MET A 154 -18.61 -29.38 -3.85
CA MET A 154 -19.15 -28.05 -3.54
C MET A 154 -18.63 -27.01 -4.56
N THR A 155 -19.07 -27.14 -5.80
CA THR A 155 -18.51 -26.40 -6.96
C THR A 155 -18.67 -24.88 -6.94
N LYS A 156 -19.37 -24.32 -5.94
CA LYS A 156 -19.48 -22.87 -5.70
C LYS A 156 -18.79 -22.39 -4.41
N LEU A 157 -18.09 -23.27 -3.69
CA LEU A 157 -17.43 -22.92 -2.43
C LEU A 157 -16.23 -22.01 -2.71
N GLU A 158 -16.34 -20.75 -2.32
CA GLU A 158 -15.33 -19.71 -2.56
C GLU A 158 -14.53 -19.40 -1.30
N ILE A 159 -15.18 -19.43 -0.12
CA ILE A 159 -14.56 -19.04 1.16
C ILE A 159 -14.67 -20.21 2.14
N LEU A 160 -13.53 -20.67 2.63
CA LEU A 160 -13.45 -21.70 3.67
C LEU A 160 -12.58 -21.24 4.85
N SER A 161 -13.12 -21.36 6.06
CA SER A 161 -12.42 -21.06 7.31
C SER A 161 -12.50 -22.27 8.25
N LEU A 162 -11.35 -22.79 8.67
CA LEU A 162 -11.17 -23.99 9.50
C LEU A 162 -10.33 -23.65 10.74
N ARG A 163 -10.72 -22.62 11.49
CA ARG A 163 -9.89 -22.06 12.58
C ARG A 163 -9.92 -22.94 13.81
N SER A 164 -8.77 -23.15 14.45
CA SER A 164 -8.63 -24.03 15.61
C SER A 164 -9.02 -25.49 15.35
N CYS A 165 -8.90 -25.97 14.10
CA CYS A 165 -9.41 -27.29 13.69
C CYS A 165 -8.40 -28.45 13.79
N GLN A 166 -7.29 -28.24 14.51
CA GLN A 166 -6.24 -29.24 14.79
C GLN A 166 -5.54 -29.80 13.52
N LEU A 167 -5.63 -29.08 12.40
CA LEU A 167 -5.02 -29.46 11.12
C LEU A 167 -3.49 -29.37 11.19
N LYS A 168 -2.79 -30.37 10.66
CA LYS A 168 -1.32 -30.47 10.69
C LYS A 168 -0.64 -30.11 9.37
N GLN A 169 -1.43 -29.95 8.31
CA GLN A 169 -1.00 -29.65 6.95
C GLN A 169 -2.00 -28.67 6.31
N ILE A 170 -1.57 -28.00 5.24
CA ILE A 170 -2.43 -27.17 4.39
C ILE A 170 -3.13 -28.13 3.40
N PRO A 171 -4.47 -28.23 3.36
CA PRO A 171 -5.17 -29.08 2.39
C PRO A 171 -5.07 -28.47 0.97
N ASN A 172 -5.19 -29.30 -0.07
CA ASN A 172 -5.14 -28.87 -1.47
C ASN A 172 -6.55 -28.80 -2.08
N LEU A 173 -7.25 -27.69 -1.86
CA LEU A 173 -8.66 -27.52 -2.18
C LEU A 173 -8.84 -26.72 -3.47
N LEU A 174 -9.44 -27.35 -4.48
CA LEU A 174 -9.78 -26.70 -5.75
C LEU A 174 -10.89 -25.66 -5.57
N ASN A 175 -10.90 -24.63 -6.41
CA ASN A 175 -11.89 -23.55 -6.50
C ASN A 175 -12.03 -22.62 -5.28
N ILE A 176 -11.36 -22.90 -4.14
CA ILE A 176 -11.33 -21.99 -2.99
C ILE A 176 -10.55 -20.71 -3.36
N TYR A 177 -11.22 -19.56 -3.22
CA TYR A 177 -10.65 -18.22 -3.38
C TYR A 177 -9.93 -17.75 -2.10
N GLN A 178 -10.57 -17.97 -0.94
CA GLN A 178 -10.04 -17.59 0.37
C GLN A 178 -10.02 -18.80 1.32
N LEU A 179 -8.83 -19.14 1.83
CA LEU A 179 -8.64 -20.19 2.82
C LEU A 179 -8.05 -19.63 4.12
N ASP A 180 -8.73 -19.92 5.24
CA ASP A 180 -8.33 -19.50 6.57
C ASP A 180 -8.11 -20.69 7.52
N LEU A 181 -6.85 -20.88 7.93
CA LEU A 181 -6.36 -21.97 8.76
C LEU A 181 -5.76 -21.44 10.08
N GLU A 182 -6.26 -20.32 10.61
CA GLU A 182 -5.74 -19.75 11.85
C GLU A 182 -5.79 -20.73 13.04
N ASN A 183 -4.77 -20.71 13.90
CA ASN A 183 -4.73 -21.42 15.19
C ASN A 183 -4.74 -22.96 15.05
N ASN A 184 -4.15 -23.50 13.98
CA ASN A 184 -4.02 -24.93 13.73
C ASN A 184 -2.65 -25.48 14.20
N GLN A 185 -2.34 -26.73 13.86
CA GLN A 185 -1.12 -27.45 14.23
C GLN A 185 -0.13 -27.58 13.05
N ILE A 186 -0.23 -26.70 12.04
CA ILE A 186 0.62 -26.73 10.85
C ILE A 186 2.05 -26.32 11.26
N SER A 187 3.06 -27.11 10.89
CA SER A 187 4.42 -26.99 11.43
C SER A 187 5.52 -27.31 10.42
N ASN A 188 6.78 -27.19 10.87
CA ASN A 188 8.00 -27.50 10.09
C ASN A 188 8.23 -26.54 8.90
N LYS A 189 9.09 -26.96 7.95
CA LYS A 189 9.41 -26.23 6.73
C LYS A 189 8.38 -26.53 5.64
N ILE A 190 7.83 -25.49 5.00
CA ILE A 190 6.77 -25.61 4.00
C ILE A 190 7.25 -25.06 2.65
N TYR A 191 7.00 -25.83 1.59
CA TYR A 191 7.12 -25.38 0.21
C TYR A 191 5.71 -25.03 -0.29
N LEU A 192 5.40 -23.73 -0.41
CA LEU A 192 4.06 -23.26 -0.73
C LEU A 192 3.90 -23.04 -2.24
N SER A 193 2.98 -23.81 -2.82
CA SER A 193 2.41 -23.61 -4.16
C SER A 193 0.89 -23.79 -4.06
N THR A 194 0.11 -22.78 -4.43
CA THR A 194 -1.36 -22.80 -4.34
C THR A 194 -2.03 -21.80 -5.30
N SER A 195 -3.31 -22.04 -5.59
CA SER A 195 -4.24 -21.13 -6.28
C SER A 195 -5.02 -20.22 -5.33
N TYR A 196 -4.86 -20.31 -4.00
CA TYR A 196 -5.56 -19.43 -3.06
C TYR A 196 -5.17 -17.96 -3.28
N ILE A 197 -6.16 -17.06 -3.32
CA ILE A 197 -5.97 -15.61 -3.47
C ILE A 197 -5.71 -14.96 -2.11
N HIS A 198 -6.41 -15.43 -1.08
CA HIS A 198 -6.22 -15.01 0.31
C HIS A 198 -5.92 -16.23 1.19
N LEU A 199 -4.76 -16.25 1.82
CA LEU A 199 -4.33 -17.37 2.67
C LEU A 199 -3.93 -16.90 4.07
N ASN A 200 -4.68 -17.36 5.09
CA ASN A 200 -4.37 -17.12 6.50
C ASN A 200 -3.80 -18.37 7.17
N LEU A 201 -2.53 -18.32 7.54
CA LEU A 201 -1.78 -19.35 8.27
C LEU A 201 -1.38 -18.87 9.68
N ALA A 202 -2.02 -17.83 10.20
CA ALA A 202 -1.68 -17.23 11.49
C ALA A 202 -1.81 -18.21 12.67
N LYS A 203 -1.03 -18.01 13.75
CA LYS A 203 -1.08 -18.84 14.98
C LYS A 203 -0.83 -20.33 14.71
N ASN A 204 0.07 -20.65 13.79
CA ASN A 204 0.55 -22.02 13.56
C ASN A 204 2.00 -22.16 14.08
N PHE A 205 2.67 -23.27 13.78
CA PHE A 205 4.01 -23.59 14.27
C PHE A 205 5.03 -23.72 13.12
N ILE A 206 4.78 -23.06 11.99
CA ILE A 206 5.60 -23.12 10.78
C ILE A 206 6.98 -22.52 11.07
N SER A 207 8.07 -23.24 10.82
CA SER A 207 9.44 -22.82 11.16
C SER A 207 10.19 -22.19 9.99
N SER A 208 9.83 -22.55 8.76
CA SER A 208 10.39 -21.99 7.53
C SER A 208 9.37 -22.09 6.40
N ILE A 209 9.35 -21.11 5.48
CA ILE A 209 8.46 -21.18 4.31
C ILE A 209 9.13 -20.67 3.03
N ILE A 210 8.92 -21.39 1.94
CA ILE A 210 9.44 -21.11 0.60
C ILE A 210 8.28 -21.02 -0.39
N LEU A 211 8.07 -19.84 -0.96
CA LEU A 211 6.99 -19.55 -1.92
C LEU A 211 7.44 -19.83 -3.36
N ILE A 212 7.04 -20.97 -3.93
CA ILE A 212 7.53 -21.42 -5.25
C ILE A 212 6.67 -20.88 -6.41
N ASN A 213 5.35 -21.10 -6.39
CA ASN A 213 4.46 -20.75 -7.50
C ASN A 213 3.04 -20.49 -6.97
N ASN A 214 2.71 -19.21 -6.79
CA ASN A 214 1.46 -18.73 -6.20
C ASN A 214 0.98 -17.51 -7.00
N SER A 215 0.72 -17.71 -8.30
CA SER A 215 0.43 -16.62 -9.26
C SER A 215 -0.86 -15.85 -8.96
N GLN A 216 -1.77 -16.41 -8.18
CA GLN A 216 -3.06 -15.80 -7.81
C GLN A 216 -3.07 -15.22 -6.37
N LEU A 217 -2.03 -15.48 -5.56
CA LEU A 217 -1.98 -15.11 -4.16
C LEU A 217 -1.74 -13.60 -3.98
N ILE A 218 -2.74 -12.89 -3.43
CA ILE A 218 -2.72 -11.44 -3.16
C ILE A 218 -2.37 -11.15 -1.70
N THR A 219 -2.88 -11.95 -0.74
CA THR A 219 -2.60 -11.72 0.68
C THR A 219 -2.12 -12.99 1.40
N LEU A 220 -1.00 -12.88 2.12
CA LEU A 220 -0.44 -13.96 2.93
C LEU A 220 -0.23 -13.51 4.37
N ASN A 221 -0.97 -14.14 5.29
CA ASN A 221 -0.83 -13.90 6.73
C ASN A 221 -0.17 -15.10 7.43
N LEU A 222 1.04 -14.87 7.95
CA LEU A 222 1.88 -15.82 8.69
C LEU A 222 2.12 -15.33 10.13
N THR A 223 1.33 -14.39 10.64
CA THR A 223 1.56 -13.82 11.98
C THR A 223 1.49 -14.89 13.09
N LYS A 224 2.35 -14.78 14.11
CA LYS A 224 2.42 -15.74 15.24
C LYS A 224 2.72 -17.16 14.74
N ASN A 225 3.85 -17.31 14.06
CA ASN A 225 4.43 -18.61 13.69
C ASN A 225 5.84 -18.72 14.29
N ASN A 226 6.56 -19.79 13.95
CA ASN A 226 7.92 -20.06 14.40
C ASN A 226 8.98 -19.67 13.34
N LEU A 227 8.66 -18.79 12.39
CA LEU A 227 9.49 -18.57 11.20
C LEU A 227 10.86 -17.96 11.55
N ASN A 228 11.94 -18.68 11.24
CA ASN A 228 13.30 -18.16 11.23
C ASN A 228 13.84 -17.91 9.80
N GLU A 229 13.17 -18.46 8.79
CA GLU A 229 13.50 -18.36 7.36
C GLU A 229 12.22 -18.09 6.55
N PHE A 230 12.27 -17.09 5.67
CA PHE A 230 11.24 -16.79 4.68
C PHE A 230 11.91 -16.57 3.32
N LEU A 231 11.52 -17.35 2.32
CA LEU A 231 12.03 -17.23 0.94
C LEU A 231 10.86 -17.15 -0.05
N ILE A 232 11.05 -16.36 -1.10
CA ILE A 232 10.05 -16.07 -2.12
C ILE A 232 10.74 -15.82 -3.45
N ASN A 233 10.10 -16.24 -4.55
CA ASN A 233 10.52 -15.89 -5.90
C ASN A 233 9.57 -14.83 -6.49
N SER A 234 10.06 -13.61 -6.69
CA SER A 234 9.27 -12.50 -7.23
C SER A 234 8.66 -12.78 -8.62
N GLN A 235 9.28 -13.64 -9.43
CA GLN A 235 8.81 -13.96 -10.78
C GLN A 235 7.55 -14.84 -10.81
N THR A 236 7.28 -15.58 -9.73
CA THR A 236 6.20 -16.59 -9.62
C THR A 236 5.18 -16.27 -8.52
N ASN A 237 5.42 -15.19 -7.77
CA ASN A 237 4.55 -14.66 -6.71
C ASN A 237 4.24 -13.17 -6.98
N LYS A 238 3.95 -12.85 -8.25
CA LYS A 238 3.88 -11.47 -8.78
C LYS A 238 2.74 -10.61 -8.23
N ASN A 239 1.65 -11.24 -7.80
CA ASN A 239 0.41 -10.56 -7.42
C ASN A 239 0.25 -10.39 -5.90
N LEU A 240 1.26 -10.79 -5.11
CA LEU A 240 1.23 -10.60 -3.66
C LEU A 240 1.33 -9.10 -3.35
N GLU A 241 0.32 -8.56 -2.65
CA GLU A 241 0.17 -7.16 -2.25
C GLU A 241 0.34 -6.98 -0.73
N ASP A 242 -0.19 -7.90 0.08
CA ASP A 242 -0.10 -7.88 1.55
C ASP A 242 0.70 -9.06 2.11
N LEU A 243 1.74 -8.76 2.88
CA LEU A 243 2.58 -9.76 3.55
C LEU A 243 2.69 -9.46 5.06
N ASN A 244 2.11 -10.33 5.88
CA ASN A 244 2.19 -10.24 7.34
C ASN A 244 3.02 -11.38 7.94
N LEU A 245 4.23 -11.04 8.39
CA LEU A 245 5.22 -11.91 9.02
C LEU A 245 5.45 -11.55 10.50
N SER A 246 4.55 -10.76 11.12
CA SER A 246 4.73 -10.27 12.49
C SER A 246 4.64 -11.37 13.56
N SER A 247 5.29 -11.18 14.71
CA SER A 247 5.37 -12.19 15.79
C SER A 247 5.99 -13.50 15.28
N ASN A 248 7.22 -13.43 14.81
CA ASN A 248 8.02 -14.55 14.31
C ASN A 248 9.47 -14.42 14.82
N TYR A 249 10.38 -15.28 14.34
CA TYR A 249 11.77 -15.40 14.81
C TYR A 249 12.79 -14.93 13.75
N LEU A 250 12.40 -14.03 12.85
CA LEU A 250 13.26 -13.54 11.76
C LEU A 250 14.35 -12.60 12.29
N ILE A 251 15.62 -12.94 12.05
CA ILE A 251 16.81 -12.15 12.46
C ILE A 251 17.25 -11.19 11.33
N SER A 252 16.91 -11.52 10.09
CA SER A 252 17.10 -10.69 8.89
C SER A 252 15.92 -10.87 7.94
N PHE A 253 15.75 -9.92 7.03
CA PHE A 253 14.75 -9.98 5.96
C PHE A 253 15.32 -9.29 4.72
N ASN A 254 15.23 -9.93 3.55
CA ASN A 254 15.72 -9.37 2.29
C ASN A 254 14.56 -8.92 1.40
N PHE A 255 14.41 -7.61 1.24
CA PHE A 255 13.40 -7.01 0.38
C PHE A 255 13.65 -7.29 -1.13
N SER A 256 14.90 -7.54 -1.54
CA SER A 256 15.26 -7.77 -2.96
C SER A 256 14.67 -9.05 -3.57
N LEU A 257 14.05 -9.93 -2.77
CA LEU A 257 13.39 -11.17 -3.21
C LEU A 257 11.91 -10.95 -3.56
N LEU A 258 11.36 -9.79 -3.19
CA LEU A 258 9.94 -9.46 -3.33
C LEU A 258 9.58 -8.97 -4.73
N ASN A 259 8.28 -8.95 -5.03
CA ASN A 259 7.75 -8.28 -6.23
C ASN A 259 7.53 -6.78 -5.95
N ASP A 260 7.48 -5.95 -7.00
CA ASP A 260 7.27 -4.48 -6.89
C ASP A 260 5.84 -4.06 -6.50
N ASN A 261 4.85 -4.96 -6.60
CA ASN A 261 3.43 -4.72 -6.33
C ASN A 261 3.08 -4.77 -4.83
N ILE A 262 3.97 -5.23 -3.95
CA ILE A 262 3.69 -5.30 -2.50
C ILE A 262 3.40 -3.89 -1.96
N ILE A 263 2.20 -3.74 -1.38
CA ILE A 263 1.65 -2.49 -0.83
C ILE A 263 1.90 -2.39 0.68
N ASN A 264 1.74 -3.48 1.41
CA ASN A 264 1.89 -3.52 2.87
C ASN A 264 2.78 -4.68 3.35
N ILE A 265 3.81 -4.35 4.15
CA ILE A 265 4.63 -5.32 4.87
C ILE A 265 4.50 -5.10 6.38
N ASN A 266 4.23 -6.17 7.11
CA ASN A 266 4.23 -6.19 8.57
C ASN A 266 5.24 -7.22 9.11
N LEU A 267 6.32 -6.71 9.70
CA LEU A 267 7.43 -7.44 10.32
C LEU A 267 7.54 -7.14 11.82
N ASN A 268 6.50 -6.57 12.44
CA ASN A 268 6.47 -6.24 13.87
C ASN A 268 6.75 -7.47 14.75
N TYR A 269 7.33 -7.31 15.94
CA TYR A 269 7.64 -8.42 16.86
C TYR A 269 8.48 -9.53 16.18
N ASN A 270 9.66 -9.17 15.69
CA ASN A 270 10.68 -10.09 15.17
C ASN A 270 12.04 -9.78 15.84
N TYR A 271 13.11 -10.39 15.34
CA TYR A 271 14.46 -10.28 15.92
C TYR A 271 15.42 -9.53 14.99
N LEU A 272 14.89 -8.67 14.11
CA LEU A 272 15.66 -7.97 13.07
C LEU A 272 16.72 -7.05 13.70
N LEU A 273 17.98 -7.22 13.31
CA LEU A 273 19.13 -6.46 13.85
C LEU A 273 19.55 -5.25 12.99
N LYS A 274 19.23 -5.29 11.69
CA LYS A 274 19.53 -4.25 10.69
C LYS A 274 18.37 -4.09 9.72
N LEU A 275 18.32 -2.94 9.06
CA LEU A 275 17.30 -2.61 8.09
C LEU A 275 17.93 -1.95 6.85
N ASN A 276 17.88 -2.63 5.71
CA ASN A 276 18.25 -2.06 4.42
C ASN A 276 16.99 -1.54 3.71
N LEU A 277 16.93 -0.25 3.38
CA LEU A 277 15.79 0.36 2.67
C LEU A 277 16.02 0.55 1.16
N ASN A 278 17.22 0.25 0.64
CA ASN A 278 17.57 0.50 -0.77
C ASN A 278 16.79 -0.41 -1.74
N ASP A 279 16.53 -1.66 -1.34
CA ASP A 279 15.97 -2.72 -2.18
C ASP A 279 14.47 -2.96 -1.93
N ILE A 280 13.75 -1.94 -1.46
CA ILE A 280 12.32 -2.01 -1.13
C ILE A 280 11.44 -2.01 -2.41
N PRO A 281 10.34 -2.80 -2.44
CA PRO A 281 9.34 -2.77 -3.52
C PRO A 281 8.85 -1.35 -3.85
N LYS A 282 8.82 -1.00 -5.13
CA LYS A 282 8.53 0.38 -5.57
C LYS A 282 7.16 0.90 -5.13
N ASN A 283 6.16 0.02 -4.99
CA ASN A 283 4.79 0.39 -4.59
C ASN A 283 4.51 0.23 -3.08
N LEU A 284 5.54 -0.04 -2.24
CA LEU A 284 5.34 -0.24 -0.80
C LEU A 284 4.90 1.04 -0.09
N LEU A 285 3.61 1.14 0.23
CA LEU A 285 3.02 2.27 0.94
C LEU A 285 3.21 2.17 2.46
N LYS A 286 3.26 0.95 3.00
CA LYS A 286 3.32 0.69 4.45
C LYS A 286 4.38 -0.34 4.83
N LEU A 287 5.28 0.07 5.73
CA LEU A 287 6.26 -0.80 6.38
C LEU A 287 6.12 -0.71 7.89
N SER A 288 5.84 -1.85 8.54
CA SER A 288 5.73 -1.94 10.00
C SER A 288 6.85 -2.85 10.51
N LEU A 289 7.71 -2.33 11.40
CA LEU A 289 8.91 -2.98 11.93
C LEU A 289 9.04 -2.83 13.46
N ASN A 290 7.95 -2.53 14.14
CA ASN A 290 7.99 -2.16 15.55
C ASN A 290 8.17 -3.39 16.46
N ASN A 291 8.79 -3.22 17.64
CA ASN A 291 9.25 -4.32 18.49
C ASN A 291 10.22 -5.24 17.74
N ASN A 292 11.40 -4.70 17.39
CA ASN A 292 12.53 -5.43 16.83
C ASN A 292 13.81 -4.99 17.55
N TYR A 293 15.00 -5.40 17.07
CA TYR A 293 16.29 -5.08 17.68
C TYR A 293 17.17 -4.27 16.71
N ILE A 294 16.55 -3.49 15.81
CA ILE A 294 17.23 -2.79 14.72
C ILE A 294 18.14 -1.72 15.32
N LYS A 295 19.44 -1.79 15.00
CA LYS A 295 20.47 -0.85 15.46
C LYS A 295 20.96 0.10 14.36
N GLN A 296 20.89 -0.35 13.11
CA GLN A 296 21.42 0.31 11.91
C GLN A 296 20.34 0.29 10.82
N ILE A 297 20.19 1.42 10.13
CA ILE A 297 19.33 1.56 8.96
C ILE A 297 20.17 2.10 7.80
N ASP A 298 20.23 1.37 6.69
CA ASP A 298 21.04 1.68 5.51
C ASP A 298 20.15 2.27 4.39
N ILE A 299 20.40 3.53 3.98
CA ILE A 299 19.53 4.30 3.06
C ILE A 299 20.34 5.22 2.13
N VAL A 300 20.91 4.66 1.05
CA VAL A 300 21.78 5.37 0.11
C VAL A 300 20.96 6.09 -0.97
N ASN A 301 19.97 5.41 -1.57
CA ASN A 301 19.18 5.93 -2.68
C ASN A 301 17.68 5.71 -2.44
N THR A 302 16.86 6.62 -3.00
CA THR A 302 15.63 6.39 -3.82
C THR A 302 14.51 7.41 -3.56
N SER A 303 13.72 7.66 -4.61
CA SER A 303 12.40 8.29 -4.50
C SER A 303 11.33 7.20 -4.36
N LEU A 304 11.02 6.81 -3.12
CA LEU A 304 10.03 5.77 -2.81
C LEU A 304 8.59 6.29 -2.76
N SER A 305 7.63 5.38 -2.75
CA SER A 305 6.20 5.63 -2.53
C SER A 305 5.76 5.57 -1.06
N LEU A 306 6.62 5.07 -0.16
CA LEU A 306 6.35 4.80 1.25
C LEU A 306 5.72 6.00 1.99
N LEU A 307 4.58 5.76 2.64
CA LEU A 307 3.80 6.75 3.38
C LEU A 307 3.74 6.48 4.89
N TYR A 308 3.89 5.22 5.31
CA TYR A 308 3.83 4.80 6.71
C TYR A 308 5.07 3.96 7.08
N LEU A 309 5.78 4.37 8.12
CA LEU A 309 6.92 3.65 8.68
C LEU A 309 6.85 3.64 10.22
N ASP A 310 6.62 2.47 10.82
CA ASP A 310 6.72 2.27 12.27
C ASP A 310 8.00 1.52 12.64
N LEU A 311 8.87 2.19 13.37
CA LEU A 311 10.16 1.70 13.89
C LEU A 311 10.21 1.78 15.42
N SER A 312 9.07 1.94 16.11
CA SER A 312 9.03 2.02 17.57
C SER A 312 9.49 0.73 18.26
N TYR A 313 9.93 0.82 19.52
CA TYR A 313 10.51 -0.29 20.28
C TYR A 313 11.62 -1.00 19.49
N ASN A 314 12.71 -0.28 19.24
CA ASN A 314 13.90 -0.78 18.55
C ASN A 314 15.17 -0.27 19.27
N GLN A 315 16.36 -0.50 18.69
CA GLN A 315 17.65 -0.16 19.27
C GLN A 315 18.39 0.91 18.44
N ILE A 316 17.64 1.73 17.71
CA ILE A 316 18.18 2.75 16.80
C ILE A 316 18.76 3.89 17.63
N LYS A 317 20.03 4.24 17.37
CA LYS A 317 20.66 5.44 17.95
C LYS A 317 20.60 6.63 17.02
N THR A 318 20.92 6.44 15.74
CA THR A 318 20.98 7.50 14.73
C THR A 318 20.38 7.02 13.41
N ILE A 319 19.94 7.96 12.57
CA ILE A 319 19.34 7.71 11.25
C ILE A 319 19.87 8.78 10.29
N GLU A 320 20.41 8.37 9.14
CA GLU A 320 20.90 9.30 8.12
C GLU A 320 19.77 10.14 7.51
N LYS A 321 20.06 11.41 7.22
CA LYS A 321 19.11 12.35 6.61
C LYS A 321 18.81 11.93 5.16
N ASN A 322 17.66 11.30 4.95
CA ASN A 322 17.21 10.90 3.62
C ASN A 322 15.89 11.59 3.21
N PHE A 323 15.71 11.85 1.91
CA PHE A 323 14.49 12.47 1.36
C PHE A 323 13.23 11.61 1.59
N LEU A 324 13.38 10.28 1.69
CA LEU A 324 12.33 9.33 2.07
C LEU A 324 11.44 9.85 3.22
N PHE A 325 12.06 10.28 4.31
CA PHE A 325 11.34 10.66 5.53
C PHE A 325 10.45 11.89 5.33
N GLN A 326 10.78 12.77 4.38
CA GLN A 326 9.98 13.96 4.05
C GLN A 326 8.66 13.60 3.35
N LYS A 327 8.59 12.45 2.67
CA LYS A 327 7.36 11.95 2.04
C LYS A 327 6.39 11.33 3.04
N LEU A 328 6.89 10.65 4.07
CA LEU A 328 6.08 9.91 5.05
C LEU A 328 4.92 10.76 5.62
N ASN A 329 3.72 10.18 5.64
CA ASN A 329 2.55 10.70 6.36
C ASN A 329 2.55 10.26 7.83
N TYR A 330 3.19 9.12 8.12
CA TYR A 330 3.39 8.58 9.47
C TYR A 330 4.81 8.05 9.62
N LEU A 331 5.49 8.51 10.68
CA LEU A 331 6.77 8.01 11.16
C LEU A 331 6.65 7.81 12.68
N ASN A 332 7.11 6.67 13.19
CA ASN A 332 7.15 6.40 14.63
C ASN A 332 8.53 5.88 15.05
N LEU A 333 9.19 6.61 15.97
CA LEU A 333 10.50 6.28 16.54
C LEU A 333 10.45 6.10 18.07
N GLN A 334 9.26 6.06 18.67
CA GLN A 334 9.07 5.94 20.12
C GLN A 334 9.79 4.70 20.70
N TYR A 335 10.35 4.80 21.91
CA TYR A 335 11.18 3.75 22.53
C TYR A 335 12.34 3.27 21.66
N ASN A 336 13.13 4.23 21.17
CA ASN A 336 14.48 3.99 20.66
C ASN A 336 15.50 4.79 21.50
N PRO A 337 16.73 4.29 21.70
CA PRO A 337 17.80 4.99 22.42
C PRO A 337 18.45 6.08 21.55
N LEU A 338 17.64 7.03 21.06
CA LEU A 338 18.06 8.05 20.09
C LEU A 338 19.14 8.98 20.66
N ASP A 339 20.27 9.04 19.98
CA ASP A 339 21.37 9.96 20.27
C ASP A 339 21.12 11.28 19.53
N CYS A 340 20.56 12.26 20.25
CA CYS A 340 20.12 13.55 19.72
C CYS A 340 21.29 14.53 19.49
N ASN A 341 22.29 14.07 18.74
CA ASN A 341 23.38 14.86 18.23
C ASN A 341 23.04 15.48 16.86
N CYS A 342 24.01 16.13 16.21
CA CYS A 342 23.84 16.77 14.90
C CYS A 342 23.33 15.84 13.79
N HIS A 343 23.59 14.53 13.87
CA HIS A 343 23.11 13.53 12.92
C HIS A 343 21.59 13.34 12.95
N LEU A 344 20.93 13.68 14.07
CA LEU A 344 19.47 13.64 14.20
C LEU A 344 18.79 15.01 14.15
N GLU A 345 19.52 16.12 14.05
CA GLU A 345 18.94 17.47 14.02
C GLU A 345 17.91 17.66 12.88
N TRP A 346 18.09 16.95 11.77
CA TRP A 346 17.15 16.98 10.66
C TRP A 346 15.75 16.42 11.01
N LEU A 347 15.61 15.53 11.99
CA LEU A 347 14.30 15.07 12.48
C LEU A 347 13.55 16.19 13.21
N LYS A 348 14.26 16.96 14.05
CA LYS A 348 13.70 18.16 14.74
C LYS A 348 13.18 19.16 13.70
N ASN A 349 13.97 19.42 12.66
CA ASN A 349 13.55 20.30 11.57
C ASN A 349 12.37 19.72 10.76
N LEU A 350 12.34 18.41 10.50
CA LEU A 350 11.23 17.76 9.79
C LEU A 350 9.88 17.91 10.52
N ILE A 351 9.89 17.83 11.86
CA ILE A 351 8.69 18.07 12.69
C ILE A 351 8.22 19.52 12.54
N LEU A 352 9.13 20.48 12.68
CA LEU A 352 8.84 21.92 12.65
C LEU A 352 8.31 22.40 11.29
N TYR A 353 8.87 21.90 10.18
CA TYR A 353 8.54 22.40 8.84
C TYR A 353 7.29 21.76 8.18
N GLN A 354 6.82 20.59 8.63
CA GLN A 354 5.80 19.84 7.88
C GLN A 354 4.35 19.93 8.40
N ASN A 355 4.08 20.42 9.61
CA ASN A 355 2.72 20.43 10.23
C ASN A 355 1.98 19.07 10.20
N LYS A 356 2.70 17.95 10.00
CA LYS A 356 2.11 16.62 9.84
C LYS A 356 1.75 16.00 11.19
N LYS A 357 0.86 15.00 11.15
CA LYS A 357 0.40 14.18 12.30
C LYS A 357 1.48 13.19 12.82
N ILE A 358 2.76 13.55 12.75
CA ILE A 358 3.86 12.78 13.32
C ILE A 358 3.90 13.11 14.82
N ASN A 359 3.28 12.29 15.66
CA ASN A 359 3.26 12.52 17.10
C ASN A 359 4.62 12.19 17.71
N THR A 360 5.41 13.23 17.99
CA THR A 360 6.75 13.13 18.57
C THR A 360 6.80 13.47 20.06
N THR A 361 5.65 13.75 20.70
CA THR A 361 5.57 14.02 22.15
C THR A 361 6.07 12.85 23.01
N THR A 362 6.08 11.64 22.45
CA THR A 362 6.54 10.42 23.10
C THR A 362 7.98 10.03 22.77
N TRP A 363 8.67 10.79 21.90
CA TRP A 363 10.05 10.50 21.53
C TRP A 363 11.01 11.04 22.60
N THR A 364 12.10 10.30 22.84
CA THR A 364 13.07 10.59 23.90
C THR A 364 14.50 10.50 23.39
N CYS A 365 15.32 11.47 23.79
CA CYS A 365 16.77 11.47 23.60
C CYS A 365 17.45 10.72 24.75
N LEU A 366 18.52 9.97 24.44
CA LEU A 366 19.41 9.37 25.41
C LEU A 366 20.57 10.34 25.70
N LYS A 367 20.67 10.86 26.93
CA LYS A 367 21.76 11.75 27.36
C LYS A 367 22.30 11.30 28.71
N ASN A 368 23.59 10.96 28.78
CA ASN A 368 24.26 10.47 30.00
C ASN A 368 23.47 9.36 30.73
N ASN A 369 23.01 8.35 29.99
CA ASN A 369 22.15 7.24 30.45
C ASN A 369 20.76 7.64 31.00
N SER A 370 20.36 8.91 30.88
CA SER A 370 19.01 9.40 31.19
C SER A 370 18.17 9.64 29.92
N SER A 371 16.85 9.54 30.03
CA SER A 371 15.91 9.82 28.94
C SER A 371 15.34 11.25 29.06
N ILE A 372 15.60 12.09 28.06
CA ILE A 372 15.16 13.50 28.00
C ILE A 372 14.15 13.67 26.84
N SER A 373 13.29 14.67 26.88
CA SER A 373 12.32 14.95 25.81
C SER A 373 13.00 15.32 24.48
N PHE A 374 12.45 14.82 23.37
CA PHE A 374 13.01 15.03 22.02
C PHE A 374 12.97 16.50 21.54
N LEU A 375 12.10 17.33 22.10
CA LEU A 375 11.98 18.76 21.72
C LEU A 375 12.90 19.69 22.52
N SER A 376 13.80 19.15 23.34
CA SER A 376 14.74 19.92 24.14
C SER A 376 15.72 20.77 23.28
N SER A 377 16.23 21.86 23.86
CA SER A 377 17.36 22.64 23.33
C SER A 377 18.70 21.88 23.44
N ASP A 378 18.67 20.62 23.87
CA ASP A 378 19.82 19.80 24.21
C ASP A 378 20.41 19.02 23.03
N PHE A 379 19.94 19.29 21.81
CA PHE A 379 20.70 19.08 20.57
C PHE A 379 21.95 19.97 20.59
N GLN A 380 22.95 19.55 21.37
CA GLN A 380 24.23 20.22 21.49
C GLN A 380 25.10 19.89 20.28
N CYS A 381 24.65 20.40 19.13
CA CYS A 381 25.49 20.63 17.97
C CYS A 381 26.55 21.66 18.38
N SER A 382 27.63 21.17 19.01
CA SER A 382 28.91 21.89 18.95
C SER A 382 29.14 22.27 17.50
N ILE A 383 29.49 23.54 17.25
CA ILE A 383 29.69 24.04 15.89
C ILE A 383 31.01 23.44 15.41
N ILE A 384 30.93 22.21 14.90
CA ILE A 384 32.01 21.56 14.17
C ILE A 384 32.23 22.44 12.95
N THR A 385 33.35 23.16 12.96
CA THR A 385 33.85 23.93 11.83
C THR A 385 34.25 22.95 10.73
N ASN A 386 33.26 22.51 9.92
CA ASN A 386 33.49 21.61 8.78
C ASN A 386 34.73 22.11 8.01
N PRO A 387 35.80 21.30 7.92
CA PRO A 387 37.07 21.75 7.38
C PRO A 387 36.88 22.15 5.92
N LYS A 388 37.23 23.40 5.62
CA LYS A 388 36.93 23.98 4.32
C LYS A 388 37.94 23.45 3.31
N ILE A 389 37.43 22.75 2.29
CA ILE A 389 38.17 22.56 1.04
C ILE A 389 38.49 23.96 0.50
N GLN A 390 39.79 24.28 0.42
CA GLN A 390 40.26 25.51 -0.21
C GLN A 390 40.35 25.33 -1.72
N ASN A 391 40.81 24.15 -2.17
CA ASN A 391 40.94 23.84 -3.58
C ASN A 391 40.66 22.35 -3.87
N PHE A 392 40.09 22.06 -5.03
CA PHE A 392 39.87 20.71 -5.54
C PHE A 392 39.98 20.72 -7.06
N ASN A 393 41.21 20.66 -7.55
CA ASN A 393 41.53 20.70 -8.97
C ASN A 393 41.70 19.30 -9.54
N ILE A 394 41.19 19.12 -10.77
CA ILE A 394 41.33 17.91 -11.56
C ILE A 394 41.89 18.35 -12.91
N SER A 395 42.99 17.73 -13.32
CA SER A 395 43.60 17.92 -14.63
C SER A 395 44.01 16.58 -15.21
N TYR A 396 44.11 16.53 -16.54
CA TYR A 396 44.60 15.38 -17.27
C TYR A 396 46.02 15.66 -17.75
N VAL A 397 46.92 14.70 -17.54
CA VAL A 397 48.33 14.83 -17.93
C VAL A 397 48.71 13.61 -18.76
N GLN A 398 49.20 13.87 -19.98
CA GLN A 398 49.64 12.83 -20.92
C GLN A 398 51.16 12.70 -20.87
N ILE A 399 51.66 11.57 -20.37
CA ILE A 399 53.10 11.28 -20.27
C ILE A 399 53.38 10.00 -21.06
N SER A 400 54.08 10.13 -22.18
CA SER A 400 54.63 9.04 -23.03
C SER A 400 53.92 7.68 -22.94
N PHE A 401 52.87 7.49 -23.74
CA PHE A 401 52.05 6.26 -23.83
C PHE A 401 51.25 5.86 -22.58
N GLN A 402 51.32 6.61 -21.47
CA GLN A 402 50.43 6.44 -20.32
C GLN A 402 49.53 7.68 -20.13
N TYR A 403 48.26 7.42 -19.85
CA TYR A 403 47.24 8.44 -19.62
C TYR A 403 46.96 8.52 -18.11
N GLY A 404 46.89 9.71 -17.53
CA GLY A 404 46.72 9.90 -16.08
C GLY A 404 45.80 11.08 -15.71
N LEU A 405 44.97 10.87 -14.68
CA LEU A 405 44.13 11.88 -14.04
C LEU A 405 44.86 12.42 -12.81
N PHE A 406 45.44 13.60 -12.95
CA PHE A 406 46.05 14.34 -11.85
C PHE A 406 44.93 14.99 -11.03
N ILE A 407 44.69 14.46 -9.83
CA ILE A 407 43.71 14.99 -8.89
C ILE A 407 44.50 15.61 -7.73
N GLN A 408 44.25 16.88 -7.43
CA GLN A 408 44.90 17.61 -6.35
C GLN A 408 43.87 18.36 -5.51
N TRP A 409 43.88 18.12 -4.20
CA TRP A 409 43.05 18.82 -3.21
C TRP A 409 43.94 19.62 -2.25
N SER A 410 43.37 20.68 -1.66
CA SER A 410 43.88 21.28 -0.43
C SER A 410 42.72 21.58 0.51
N ILE A 411 42.90 21.20 1.77
CA ILE A 411 41.88 21.24 2.83
C ILE A 411 42.53 21.89 4.05
N ILE A 412 41.82 22.81 4.70
CA ILE A 412 42.21 23.28 6.04
C ILE A 412 41.40 22.52 7.08
N ASP A 413 42.08 21.65 7.82
CA ASP A 413 41.57 20.90 8.97
C ASP A 413 42.29 21.33 10.24
N ASN A 414 41.96 22.55 10.70
CA ASN A 414 42.58 23.18 11.89
C ASN A 414 42.46 22.31 13.15
N ASP A 415 41.41 21.49 13.22
CA ASP A 415 41.00 20.73 14.39
C ASP A 415 41.37 19.23 14.28
N ASN A 416 42.02 18.80 13.18
CA ASN A 416 42.37 17.41 12.84
C ASN A 416 41.19 16.43 12.95
N LEU A 417 40.05 16.80 12.37
CA LEU A 417 38.78 16.05 12.42
C LEU A 417 38.62 14.99 11.34
N ILE A 418 39.36 15.10 10.23
CA ILE A 418 39.35 14.13 9.13
C ILE A 418 40.23 12.94 9.51
N GLU A 419 39.62 11.78 9.70
CA GLU A 419 40.36 10.52 9.93
C GLU A 419 41.07 10.06 8.65
N TYR A 420 40.38 10.19 7.50
CA TYR A 420 40.93 9.82 6.20
C TYR A 420 40.12 10.40 5.03
N ILE A 421 40.77 10.43 3.87
CA ILE A 421 40.20 10.84 2.57
C ILE A 421 40.13 9.61 1.65
N GLN A 422 39.12 9.54 0.77
CA GLN A 422 39.12 8.63 -0.38
C GLN A 422 38.67 9.35 -1.66
N ILE A 423 39.15 8.91 -2.82
CA ILE A 423 38.65 9.33 -4.13
C ILE A 423 37.75 8.23 -4.68
N SER A 424 36.54 8.58 -5.13
CA SER A 424 35.68 7.69 -5.93
C SER A 424 35.55 8.21 -7.36
N ILE A 425 35.77 7.35 -8.35
CA ILE A 425 35.44 7.57 -9.77
C ILE A 425 34.27 6.64 -10.12
N SER A 426 33.27 7.14 -10.85
CA SER A 426 32.06 6.35 -11.19
C SER A 426 32.30 5.30 -12.27
N GLU A 427 32.99 5.67 -13.36
CA GLU A 427 33.09 4.89 -14.59
C GLU A 427 34.51 4.99 -15.18
N PRO A 428 35.31 3.90 -15.21
CA PRO A 428 35.08 2.66 -14.47
C PRO A 428 35.01 2.92 -12.95
N PHE A 429 34.26 2.10 -12.22
CA PHE A 429 34.16 2.26 -10.77
C PHE A 429 35.52 2.03 -10.12
N TYR A 430 36.02 3.05 -9.43
CA TYR A 430 37.27 3.01 -8.68
C TYR A 430 37.10 3.71 -7.33
N LEU A 431 37.69 3.14 -6.28
CA LEU A 431 37.75 3.74 -4.95
C LEU A 431 39.20 3.63 -4.44
N SER A 432 39.81 4.75 -4.06
CA SER A 432 41.19 4.77 -3.56
C SER A 432 41.32 4.07 -2.20
N PRO A 433 42.54 3.67 -1.78
CA PRO A 433 42.84 3.45 -0.37
C PRO A 433 42.53 4.70 0.48
N LYS A 434 42.53 4.52 1.82
CA LYS A 434 42.37 5.60 2.79
C LYS A 434 43.65 6.44 2.85
N LEU A 435 43.55 7.72 2.52
CA LEU A 435 44.66 8.68 2.50
C LEU A 435 44.61 9.58 3.75
N LEU A 436 45.74 10.12 4.21
CA LEU A 436 45.79 11.00 5.37
C LEU A 436 45.33 12.43 5.02
N SER A 437 44.74 13.12 5.99
CA SER A 437 44.16 14.47 5.82
C SER A 437 45.16 15.56 5.45
N ASN A 438 46.43 15.38 5.85
CA ASN A 438 47.52 16.33 5.68
C ASN A 438 48.32 16.14 4.36
N GLN A 439 47.92 15.22 3.49
CA GLN A 439 48.62 14.93 2.23
C GLN A 439 47.84 15.44 1.02
N THR A 440 48.48 16.30 0.22
CA THR A 440 48.03 16.63 -1.14
C THR A 440 48.57 15.56 -2.10
N GLU A 441 47.99 14.36 -2.07
CA GLU A 441 48.43 13.27 -2.93
C GLU A 441 48.14 13.53 -4.41
N ILE A 442 48.94 12.89 -5.28
CA ILE A 442 48.79 12.95 -6.73
C ILE A 442 48.31 11.58 -7.20
N PHE A 443 47.05 11.50 -7.62
CA PHE A 443 46.54 10.27 -8.22
C PHE A 443 47.05 10.08 -9.66
N LEU A 444 47.20 8.82 -10.06
CA LEU A 444 47.45 8.37 -11.44
C LEU A 444 46.68 7.06 -11.66
N THR A 445 46.00 6.92 -12.79
CA THR A 445 45.34 5.66 -13.19
C THR A 445 45.47 5.44 -14.69
N ASN A 446 46.07 4.32 -15.07
CA ASN A 446 46.58 4.08 -16.42
C ASN A 446 45.51 3.65 -17.44
N HIS A 447 44.23 3.81 -17.11
CA HIS A 447 43.08 3.23 -17.83
C HIS A 447 41.98 4.24 -18.18
N ILE A 448 42.33 5.52 -18.28
CA ILE A 448 41.43 6.58 -18.73
C ILE A 448 41.32 6.55 -20.25
N GLN A 449 40.08 6.62 -20.76
CA GLN A 449 39.77 6.85 -22.17
C GLN A 449 39.59 8.36 -22.41
N SER A 450 40.16 8.87 -23.50
CA SER A 450 39.98 10.25 -23.94
C SER A 450 38.57 10.53 -24.45
N ASN A 451 38.20 11.82 -24.55
CA ASN A 451 36.86 12.30 -24.90
C ASN A 451 35.70 11.70 -24.06
N LYS A 452 35.92 11.41 -22.76
CA LYS A 452 34.87 10.96 -21.84
C LYS A 452 34.65 11.90 -20.66
N GLN A 453 33.44 11.82 -20.10
CA GLN A 453 33.07 12.41 -18.82
C GLN A 453 33.33 11.42 -17.68
N TYR A 454 33.87 11.92 -16.57
CA TYR A 454 34.14 11.16 -15.37
C TYR A 454 33.54 11.90 -14.16
N HIS A 455 32.69 11.24 -13.37
CA HIS A 455 32.25 11.78 -12.08
C HIS A 455 33.30 11.40 -11.03
N ILE A 456 34.07 12.39 -10.58
CA ILE A 456 35.18 12.22 -9.65
C ILE A 456 34.81 12.94 -8.36
N CYS A 457 34.86 12.22 -7.24
CA CYS A 457 34.46 12.78 -5.95
C CYS A 457 35.50 12.51 -4.86
N LEU A 458 35.84 13.56 -4.12
CA LEU A 458 36.56 13.50 -2.87
C LEU A 458 35.57 13.14 -1.75
N ILE A 459 35.86 12.08 -0.99
CA ILE A 459 35.09 11.64 0.17
C ILE A 459 35.91 11.96 1.41
N LEU A 460 35.44 12.91 2.21
CA LEU A 460 35.99 13.26 3.51
C LEU A 460 35.35 12.32 4.54
N SER A 461 36.16 11.55 5.27
CA SER A 461 35.66 10.72 6.39
C SER A 461 36.15 11.26 7.72
N TYR A 462 35.18 11.64 8.54
CA TYR A 462 35.36 12.09 9.92
C TYR A 462 35.03 10.95 10.87
N LYS A 463 35.42 11.09 12.13
CA LYS A 463 35.18 10.10 13.19
C LYS A 463 33.69 9.73 13.41
N TYR A 464 32.77 10.61 13.01
CA TYR A 464 31.32 10.44 13.21
C TYR A 464 30.45 10.74 11.97
N THR A 465 31.02 11.19 10.85
CA THR A 465 30.28 11.62 9.65
C THR A 465 31.11 11.39 8.38
N ARG A 466 30.49 11.56 7.20
CA ARG A 466 31.18 11.68 5.91
C ARG A 466 30.61 12.85 5.11
N ASP A 467 31.45 13.51 4.34
CA ASP A 467 31.05 14.52 3.33
C ASP A 467 31.66 14.16 1.97
N LYS A 468 31.05 14.62 0.87
CA LYS A 468 31.39 14.19 -0.48
C LYS A 468 31.32 15.34 -1.49
N HIS A 469 32.49 15.77 -1.97
CA HIS A 469 32.62 16.83 -2.96
C HIS A 469 32.91 16.24 -4.35
N CYS A 470 31.91 16.27 -5.23
CA CYS A 470 32.02 15.79 -6.60
C CYS A 470 32.30 16.93 -7.60
N ARG A 471 33.09 16.63 -8.63
CA ARG A 471 33.16 17.39 -9.89
C ARG A 471 33.01 16.42 -11.06
N VAL A 472 32.41 16.89 -12.15
CA VAL A 472 32.45 16.21 -13.45
C VAL A 472 33.70 16.70 -14.17
N TYR A 473 34.50 15.79 -14.70
CA TYR A 473 35.68 16.12 -15.50
C TYR A 473 35.53 15.60 -16.93
N LEU A 474 35.93 16.43 -17.91
CA LEU A 474 36.00 16.11 -19.33
C LEU A 474 37.47 15.94 -19.72
N THR A 475 37.84 14.80 -20.29
CA THR A 475 39.20 14.59 -20.81
C THR A 475 39.36 15.28 -22.17
N ASP A 476 39.92 16.47 -22.16
CA ASP A 476 40.15 17.30 -23.36
C ASP A 476 41.25 16.76 -24.30
N LYS A 477 41.24 17.30 -25.52
CA LYS A 477 42.12 16.89 -26.62
C LYS A 477 43.44 17.68 -26.61
N LEU A 478 44.53 17.06 -26.15
CA LEU A 478 45.93 17.54 -26.22
C LEU A 478 46.17 18.96 -25.69
N ILE A 479 46.20 19.10 -24.36
CA ILE A 479 46.82 20.26 -23.70
C ILE A 479 48.30 19.95 -23.43
N ILE A 480 49.20 20.61 -24.17
CA ILE A 480 50.63 20.63 -23.85
C ILE A 480 50.82 21.61 -22.68
N LEU A 481 51.55 21.21 -21.63
CA LEU A 481 51.80 22.09 -20.49
C LEU A 481 52.66 23.30 -20.89
N MET A 482 52.08 24.48 -20.77
CA MET A 482 52.78 25.73 -20.46
C MET A 482 52.29 26.18 -19.08
N SER A 483 53.21 26.26 -18.12
CA SER A 483 52.91 26.61 -16.73
C SER A 483 52.51 28.09 -16.61
N ASN A 484 51.36 28.37 -15.99
CA ASN A 484 51.00 29.70 -15.51
C ASN A 484 50.47 29.61 -14.07
N GLU A 485 51.14 30.27 -13.13
CA GLU A 485 50.54 30.59 -11.83
C GLU A 485 49.41 31.61 -12.06
N ILE A 486 48.17 31.28 -11.66
CA ILE A 486 47.10 32.28 -11.56
C ILE A 486 47.00 32.73 -10.11
N LYS A 487 47.63 33.86 -9.80
CA LYS A 487 47.41 34.58 -8.53
C LYS A 487 46.05 35.28 -8.60
N PHE A 488 45.25 35.14 -7.55
CA PHE A 488 43.99 35.87 -7.42
C PHE A 488 44.26 37.33 -7.04
N GLU A 489 44.06 38.24 -7.99
CA GLU A 489 43.93 39.66 -7.65
C GLU A 489 42.58 39.94 -6.96
N LYS A 490 42.60 40.90 -6.04
CA LYS A 490 41.47 41.25 -5.18
C LYS A 490 40.69 42.42 -5.77
N ASN A 491 39.82 42.15 -6.75
CA ASN A 491 38.96 43.18 -7.34
C ASN A 491 37.60 43.29 -6.62
N ASN A 492 37.33 44.48 -6.07
CA ASN A 492 36.01 44.86 -5.56
C ASN A 492 35.15 45.39 -6.72
N SER A 493 34.15 44.63 -7.16
CA SER A 493 33.17 45.11 -8.15
C SER A 493 31.77 44.47 -8.02
N TYR A 494 31.31 44.28 -6.77
CA TYR A 494 29.87 44.14 -6.50
C TYR A 494 29.20 45.51 -6.58
N ASP A 495 28.55 45.82 -7.70
CA ASP A 495 27.11 46.16 -7.76
C ASP A 495 26.71 46.65 -9.16
N ILE A 496 25.56 46.15 -9.64
CA ILE A 496 24.67 46.65 -10.73
C ILE A 496 23.75 45.49 -11.16
N ASN A 497 24.32 44.34 -11.54
CA ASN A 497 23.55 43.25 -12.17
C ASN A 497 22.55 42.56 -11.21
N LEU A 498 22.89 42.40 -9.93
CA LEU A 498 21.97 41.83 -8.93
C LEU A 498 20.77 42.75 -8.67
N PHE A 499 20.99 44.07 -8.70
CA PHE A 499 19.97 45.09 -8.51
C PHE A 499 18.94 45.07 -9.66
N ILE A 500 19.42 44.92 -10.90
CA ILE A 500 18.57 44.80 -12.10
C ILE A 500 17.72 43.51 -12.04
N MET A 501 18.29 42.38 -11.63
CA MET A 501 17.53 41.12 -11.43
C MET A 501 16.44 41.26 -10.36
N LEU A 502 16.76 41.90 -9.22
CA LEU A 502 15.79 42.11 -8.14
C LEU A 502 14.64 43.01 -8.61
N ILE A 503 14.93 44.12 -9.29
CA ILE A 503 13.92 45.00 -9.89
C ILE A 503 13.03 44.24 -10.88
N GLY A 504 13.63 43.43 -11.78
CA GLY A 504 12.87 42.61 -12.74
C GLY A 504 11.92 41.63 -12.05
N SER A 505 12.36 40.97 -10.98
CA SER A 505 11.52 40.04 -10.21
C SER A 505 10.36 40.75 -9.49
N CYS A 506 10.59 41.95 -8.94
CA CYS A 506 9.56 42.76 -8.29
C CYS A 506 8.51 43.28 -9.30
N ILE A 507 8.93 43.69 -10.50
CA ILE A 507 8.02 44.12 -11.57
C ILE A 507 7.16 42.94 -12.06
N GLY A 508 7.75 41.75 -12.24
CA GLY A 508 7.00 40.53 -12.58
C GLY A 508 5.97 40.13 -11.50
N GLY A 509 6.35 40.25 -10.22
CA GLY A 509 5.45 40.06 -9.08
C GLY A 509 4.29 41.06 -9.07
N LEU A 510 4.56 42.34 -9.33
CA LEU A 510 3.53 43.38 -9.41
C LEU A 510 2.56 43.14 -10.56
N ILE A 511 3.06 42.82 -11.77
CA ILE A 511 2.21 42.56 -12.94
C ILE A 511 1.30 41.35 -12.71
N THR A 512 1.84 40.26 -12.16
CA THR A 512 1.04 39.06 -11.85
C THR A 512 0.01 39.31 -10.74
N PHE A 513 0.36 40.06 -9.69
CA PHE A 513 -0.58 40.45 -8.64
C PHE A 513 -1.70 41.37 -9.14
N ILE A 514 -1.39 42.33 -10.02
CA ILE A 514 -2.37 43.20 -10.69
C ILE A 514 -3.31 42.38 -11.58
N LEU A 515 -2.79 41.43 -12.36
CA LEU A 515 -3.62 40.54 -13.19
C LEU A 515 -4.58 39.68 -12.33
N ILE A 516 -4.10 39.14 -11.20
CA ILE A 516 -4.95 38.39 -10.25
C ILE A 516 -6.05 39.29 -9.67
N LEU A 517 -5.71 40.52 -9.27
CA LEU A 517 -6.70 41.50 -8.80
C LEU A 517 -7.73 41.89 -9.87
N ILE A 518 -7.31 42.04 -11.13
CA ILE A 518 -8.23 42.30 -12.25
C ILE A 518 -9.17 41.10 -12.47
N CYS A 519 -8.66 39.87 -12.47
CA CYS A 519 -9.49 38.66 -12.56
C CYS A 519 -10.48 38.54 -11.39
N PHE A 520 -10.07 38.87 -10.17
CA PHE A 520 -10.92 38.85 -8.98
C PHE A 520 -11.99 39.96 -9.04
N TYR A 521 -11.62 41.17 -9.47
CA TYR A 521 -12.54 42.28 -9.71
C TYR A 521 -13.55 41.98 -10.81
N LEU A 522 -13.14 41.32 -11.91
CA LEU A 522 -14.03 40.85 -12.96
C LEU A 522 -15.01 39.78 -12.43
N CYS A 523 -14.54 38.81 -11.64
CA CYS A 523 -15.43 37.84 -10.99
C CYS A 523 -16.46 38.53 -10.07
N ILE A 524 -16.03 39.46 -9.22
CA ILE A 524 -16.93 40.24 -8.35
C ILE A 524 -17.91 41.09 -9.18
N SER A 525 -17.47 41.66 -10.30
CA SER A 525 -18.30 42.49 -11.19
C SER A 525 -19.35 41.67 -11.92
N ILE A 526 -18.98 40.49 -12.44
CA ILE A 526 -19.92 39.52 -13.04
C ILE A 526 -20.93 39.06 -11.99
N ASN A 527 -20.50 38.77 -10.77
CA ASN A 527 -21.40 38.34 -9.70
C ASN A 527 -22.36 39.47 -9.28
N LYS A 528 -21.87 40.72 -9.18
CA LYS A 528 -22.73 41.91 -8.97
C LYS A 528 -23.70 42.16 -10.12
N TYR A 529 -23.29 41.91 -11.37
CA TYR A 529 -24.17 42.05 -12.54
C TYR A 529 -25.31 41.01 -12.51
N ASN A 530 -24.97 39.75 -12.19
CA ASN A 530 -25.97 38.69 -11.99
C ASN A 530 -26.92 39.00 -10.82
N LEU A 531 -26.40 39.50 -9.69
CA LEU A 531 -27.21 39.91 -8.53
C LEU A 531 -28.12 41.12 -8.81
N LYS A 532 -27.71 42.06 -9.66
CA LYS A 532 -28.62 43.11 -10.17
C LYS A 532 -29.72 42.50 -11.04
N LYS A 533 -29.37 41.59 -11.95
CA LYS A 533 -30.31 40.95 -12.89
C LYS A 533 -31.34 40.04 -12.18
N THR A 534 -31.04 39.52 -10.99
CA THR A 534 -32.04 38.87 -10.11
C THR A 534 -32.89 39.88 -9.35
N ASN A 535 -32.30 40.98 -8.86
CA ASN A 535 -33.05 41.95 -8.05
C ASN A 535 -34.05 42.79 -8.88
N GLU A 536 -33.72 43.14 -10.13
CA GLU A 536 -34.64 43.80 -11.05
C GLU A 536 -35.84 42.90 -11.44
N LYS A 537 -35.65 41.58 -11.47
CA LYS A 537 -36.75 40.60 -11.62
C LYS A 537 -37.59 40.40 -10.35
N ASN A 538 -37.01 40.61 -9.16
CA ASN A 538 -37.70 40.43 -7.88
C ASN A 538 -38.50 41.68 -7.46
N LEU A 539 -38.05 42.88 -7.82
CA LEU A 539 -38.76 44.14 -7.57
C LEU A 539 -39.98 44.38 -8.49
N SER A 540 -40.08 43.65 -9.61
CA SER A 540 -41.17 43.78 -10.58
C SER A 540 -42.36 42.82 -10.33
N TYR A 541 -42.31 41.97 -9.30
CA TYR A 541 -43.33 40.94 -9.03
C TYR A 541 -44.08 41.05 -7.68
N TYR A 542 -43.76 42.06 -6.84
CA TYR A 542 -44.43 42.27 -5.54
C TYR A 542 -45.52 43.36 -5.54
N SER A 543 -45.98 43.81 -6.70
CA SER A 543 -47.23 44.56 -6.82
C SER A 543 -48.05 44.05 -8.00
N LYS A 544 -49.34 43.81 -7.75
CA LYS A 544 -50.34 43.28 -8.70
C LYS A 544 -50.04 41.88 -9.26
N ASN A 545 -50.52 40.86 -8.56
CA ASN A 545 -51.23 39.78 -9.25
C ASN A 545 -52.38 39.23 -8.41
N SER A 546 -53.52 39.92 -8.47
CA SER A 546 -54.80 39.45 -7.94
C SER A 546 -55.71 39.04 -9.10
N ASN A 547 -55.31 38.01 -9.86
CA ASN A 547 -56.25 37.13 -10.57
C ASN A 547 -55.60 35.83 -11.10
N LEU A 548 -56.30 34.71 -10.83
CA LEU A 548 -56.19 33.35 -11.38
C LEU A 548 -54.88 32.54 -11.24
N HIS A 549 -55.04 31.43 -10.51
CA HIS A 549 -54.39 30.11 -10.63
C HIS A 549 -52.87 29.96 -10.43
N TYR A 550 -52.52 29.48 -9.23
CA TYR A 550 -51.29 28.75 -8.92
C TYR A 550 -51.58 27.26 -8.69
N PRO A 551 -50.75 26.33 -9.18
CA PRO A 551 -50.56 25.02 -8.57
C PRO A 551 -49.56 25.10 -7.41
N ILE A 552 -49.69 24.21 -6.42
CA ILE A 552 -48.86 24.15 -5.22
C ILE A 552 -47.99 22.88 -5.23
N TYR A 553 -46.67 23.08 -5.06
CA TYR A 553 -45.67 22.16 -4.53
C TYR A 553 -45.75 20.66 -4.90
N HIS A 554 -44.73 20.18 -5.62
CA HIS A 554 -44.05 18.95 -5.21
C HIS A 554 -42.59 19.26 -4.88
N THR A 555 -42.07 18.62 -3.84
CA THR A 555 -40.70 18.81 -3.33
C THR A 555 -39.81 17.62 -3.68
N HIS A 556 -38.49 17.81 -3.56
CA HIS A 556 -37.42 16.83 -3.82
C HIS A 556 -37.18 16.50 -5.30
N SER A 557 -35.93 16.27 -5.75
CA SER A 557 -34.64 16.64 -5.14
C SER A 557 -33.51 16.63 -6.18
N ILE A 558 -32.47 17.40 -5.89
CA ILE A 558 -31.20 17.52 -6.61
C ILE A 558 -30.62 16.15 -7.03
N ILE A 559 -30.44 15.93 -8.33
CA ILE A 559 -29.15 15.67 -9.04
C ILE A 559 -29.46 15.61 -10.55
N CYS A 560 -28.76 16.42 -11.35
CA CYS A 560 -28.64 16.23 -12.80
C CYS A 560 -27.15 16.19 -13.18
N PRO A 561 -26.68 15.18 -13.95
CA PRO A 561 -25.42 15.20 -14.67
C PRO A 561 -25.61 15.88 -16.06
N TYR A 562 -24.79 15.49 -17.07
CA TYR A 562 -24.88 15.81 -18.53
C TYR A 562 -24.18 17.10 -19.03
N HIS A 563 -23.90 17.32 -20.33
CA HIS A 563 -24.11 16.58 -21.61
C HIS A 563 -23.03 17.03 -22.66
N HIS A 564 -22.79 16.39 -23.83
CA HIS A 564 -23.14 15.04 -24.30
C HIS A 564 -21.87 14.32 -24.82
N GLU A 565 -21.58 13.96 -26.09
CA GLU A 565 -22.19 13.97 -27.45
C GLU A 565 -22.03 12.54 -28.04
N ASN A 566 -22.96 11.92 -28.79
CA ASN A 566 -23.50 12.11 -30.15
C ASN A 566 -22.58 11.57 -31.28
N THR A 567 -23.06 10.84 -32.31
CA THR A 567 -24.39 10.86 -32.95
C THR A 567 -24.98 9.49 -33.41
N SER A 568 -26.31 9.36 -33.28
CA SER A 568 -27.31 8.81 -34.26
C SER A 568 -27.34 7.34 -34.75
N ASN A 569 -28.54 6.73 -34.58
CA ASN A 569 -29.28 5.83 -35.52
C ASN A 569 -28.76 4.39 -35.81
N SER A 570 -29.59 3.35 -36.02
CA SER A 570 -31.05 3.17 -35.76
C SER A 570 -31.48 1.68 -35.89
N THR A 571 -32.46 1.26 -35.07
CA THR A 571 -33.46 0.17 -35.28
C THR A 571 -33.02 -1.23 -35.78
N ASP A 572 -33.08 -2.20 -34.86
CA ASP A 572 -33.79 -3.49 -34.93
C ASP A 572 -33.55 -4.58 -36.01
N SER A 573 -33.48 -5.80 -35.48
CA SER A 573 -34.10 -7.06 -35.95
C SER A 573 -33.27 -8.13 -36.71
N SER A 574 -33.00 -9.20 -35.93
CA SER A 574 -33.09 -10.63 -36.32
C SER A 574 -31.95 -11.32 -37.08
N GLN A 575 -31.85 -12.63 -36.79
CA GLN A 575 -31.03 -13.67 -37.41
C GLN A 575 -29.49 -13.50 -37.31
N MET A 576 -28.64 -14.52 -37.45
CA MET A 576 -28.56 -15.93 -37.05
C MET A 576 -27.30 -16.49 -37.76
N ASP A 577 -26.69 -17.54 -37.23
CA ASP A 577 -25.61 -18.36 -37.83
C ASP A 577 -24.17 -17.79 -38.00
N ARG A 578 -23.26 -18.47 -37.28
CA ARG A 578 -22.04 -19.15 -37.76
C ARG A 578 -20.87 -18.40 -38.43
N SER A 579 -19.77 -18.46 -37.67
CA SER A 579 -18.51 -19.18 -38.01
C SER A 579 -17.36 -18.43 -38.71
N LEU A 580 -16.15 -18.88 -38.34
CA LEU A 580 -14.84 -18.64 -38.99
C LEU A 580 -14.34 -17.17 -38.98
N SER A 581 -13.03 -16.87 -38.93
CA SER A 581 -11.86 -17.62 -38.44
C SER A 581 -10.64 -16.69 -38.44
N THR A 582 -9.69 -16.86 -37.50
CA THR A 582 -8.33 -16.26 -37.51
C THR A 582 -8.26 -14.71 -37.48
N THR A 583 -7.20 -14.02 -37.02
CA THR A 583 -5.87 -14.44 -36.53
C THR A 583 -5.40 -13.51 -35.40
N ASN A 584 -4.29 -13.86 -34.73
CA ASN A 584 -3.62 -13.01 -33.74
C ASN A 584 -3.24 -11.62 -34.28
N LEU A 585 -3.34 -10.59 -33.42
CA LEU A 585 -2.20 -9.71 -33.11
C LEU A 585 -2.45 -8.99 -31.77
N LYS A 586 -1.37 -8.72 -31.02
CA LYS A 586 -1.42 -8.04 -29.71
C LYS A 586 -1.16 -6.55 -29.92
N HIS A 587 -1.92 -5.68 -29.27
CA HIS A 587 -1.53 -4.27 -29.15
C HIS A 587 -0.34 -4.14 -28.20
N ILE A 588 0.83 -3.88 -28.76
CA ILE A 588 1.98 -3.32 -28.07
C ILE A 588 1.85 -1.80 -28.17
N TYR A 589 1.98 -1.11 -27.04
CA TYR A 589 2.22 0.34 -27.01
C TYR A 589 3.56 0.59 -26.34
N GLN A 590 4.59 0.85 -27.16
CA GLN A 590 5.82 1.50 -26.73
C GLN A 590 5.85 2.89 -27.37
N THR A 591 6.14 3.90 -26.56
CA THR A 591 6.53 5.22 -27.06
C THR A 591 7.95 5.13 -27.61
N ILE A 592 8.17 5.70 -28.79
CA ILE A 592 9.48 5.82 -29.43
C ILE A 592 9.90 7.29 -29.32
N ASP A 593 11.12 7.53 -28.85
CA ASP A 593 11.69 8.88 -28.70
C ASP A 593 12.21 9.41 -30.05
N ASP A 594 12.38 10.74 -30.16
CA ASP A 594 12.63 11.49 -31.41
C ASP A 594 13.85 11.04 -32.24
N HIS A 595 14.71 10.16 -31.73
CA HIS A 595 15.95 9.77 -32.40
C HIS A 595 15.75 8.81 -33.59
N ASP A 596 14.64 8.05 -33.62
CA ASP A 596 14.27 7.13 -34.71
C ASP A 596 13.55 7.83 -35.89
N TYR A 597 13.30 9.14 -35.81
CA TYR A 597 12.53 9.87 -36.82
C TYR A 597 13.26 9.99 -38.18
N SER A 598 14.58 9.77 -38.22
CA SER A 598 15.39 9.90 -39.44
C SER A 598 15.38 8.64 -40.33
N SER A 599 15.21 7.45 -39.74
CA SER A 599 15.22 6.16 -40.45
C SER A 599 13.88 5.86 -41.15
N LEU A 600 12.75 6.24 -40.56
CA LEU A 600 11.40 6.01 -41.11
C LEU A 600 11.10 6.76 -42.43
N ARG A 601 11.98 7.68 -42.88
CA ARG A 601 11.75 8.52 -44.06
C ARG A 601 12.03 7.84 -45.41
N GLN A 602 12.45 6.57 -45.41
CA GLN A 602 12.74 5.79 -46.63
C GLN A 602 11.62 4.82 -47.04
N GLU A 603 10.62 4.58 -46.19
CA GLU A 603 9.50 3.67 -46.49
C GLU A 603 8.19 4.44 -46.76
N ASN A 604 8.02 4.89 -48.01
CA ASN A 604 6.91 5.76 -48.44
C ASN A 604 5.51 5.27 -48.02
N GLN A 605 5.26 3.95 -48.00
CA GLN A 605 3.94 3.39 -47.66
C GLN A 605 3.53 3.66 -46.20
N LEU A 606 4.48 3.64 -45.25
CA LEU A 606 4.18 3.94 -43.84
C LEU A 606 3.92 5.44 -43.63
N PHE A 607 4.63 6.30 -44.36
CA PHE A 607 4.45 7.74 -44.29
C PHE A 607 3.09 8.18 -44.87
N ASP A 608 2.60 7.55 -45.94
CA ASP A 608 1.27 7.82 -46.49
C ASP A 608 0.13 7.34 -45.56
N LEU A 609 0.25 6.15 -44.96
CA LEU A 609 -0.71 5.66 -43.97
C LEU A 609 -0.77 6.57 -42.73
N TRP A 610 0.38 7.09 -42.27
CA TRP A 610 0.44 8.06 -41.17
C TRP A 610 -0.20 9.42 -41.55
N ASN A 611 0.02 9.90 -42.77
CA ASN A 611 -0.65 11.12 -43.27
C ASN A 611 -2.16 10.94 -43.45
N GLN A 612 -2.65 9.75 -43.81
CA GLN A 612 -4.08 9.44 -43.84
C GLN A 612 -4.68 9.44 -42.43
N SER A 613 -3.98 8.84 -41.45
CA SER A 613 -4.37 8.89 -40.03
C SER A 613 -4.43 10.33 -39.49
N LEU A 614 -3.44 11.17 -39.80
CA LEU A 614 -3.43 12.59 -39.45
C LEU A 614 -4.53 13.41 -40.14
N LYS A 615 -4.92 13.04 -41.38
CA LYS A 615 -6.06 13.65 -42.10
C LYS A 615 -7.43 13.19 -41.58
N GLN A 616 -7.51 12.10 -40.82
CA GLN A 616 -8.72 11.69 -40.09
C GLN A 616 -8.78 12.30 -38.67
N LYS A 617 -7.76 13.07 -38.27
CA LYS A 617 -7.62 13.65 -36.93
C LYS A 617 -7.53 15.19 -36.95
N ARG A 618 -7.93 15.79 -38.08
CA ARG A 618 -8.13 17.23 -38.32
C ARG A 618 -9.49 17.43 -38.98
#